data_AF-A0AAD7VS27-F1
#
_entry.id   AF-A0AAD7VS27-F1
#
_cell.length_a   1.000
_cell.length_b   1.000
_cell.length_c   1.000
_cell.angle_alpha   90.00
_cell.angle_beta   90.00
_cell.angle_gamma   90.00
#
_symmetry.space_group_name_H-M   'P 1'
#
loop_
_entity.id
_entity.type
_entity.pdbx_description
1 polymer ?
#
loop_
_entity_poly.entity_id
_entity_poly.type
_entity_poly.pdbx_seq_one_letter_code
_entity_poly.pdbx_strand_id
1 'polypeptide(L)'
;MKDAGMDYTSTASWAMFFAVFIAMALYATRKRWEPFAREHIPLYNRLLPMTTHLRGRAGAGYLPGSVTTGALPLGTLLPISNQPPTSVSHAPGTFQQDVASGLTSDTFDLHSNVANGDDRGGLSDDSKAEIQGIMREMHVGFDEARSLYTSRVMDRNGIGPDGRPRDSRAVFFS
;
A
#
# COMPACT_ATOMS: atom_id res chain seq x y z
N MET A 1 -36.59 -12.93 59.24
CA MET A 1 -35.70 -12.93 58.07
C MET A 1 -36.46 -13.57 56.93
N LYS A 2 -36.77 -12.81 55.88
CA LYS A 2 -37.53 -13.27 54.71
C LYS A 2 -36.53 -13.48 53.59
N ASP A 3 -36.33 -14.72 53.21
CA ASP A 3 -35.48 -15.10 52.10
C ASP A 3 -36.16 -14.71 50.79
N ALA A 4 -35.62 -13.70 50.12
CA ALA A 4 -36.01 -13.35 48.76
C ALA A 4 -35.22 -14.27 47.81
N GLY A 5 -35.78 -15.45 47.53
CA GLY A 5 -35.32 -16.28 46.42
C GLY A 5 -35.55 -15.52 45.12
N MET A 6 -34.46 -15.08 44.49
CA MET A 6 -34.52 -14.42 43.18
C MET A 6 -34.63 -15.53 42.13
N ASP A 7 -35.80 -15.69 41.52
CA ASP A 7 -36.04 -16.68 40.48
C ASP A 7 -35.27 -16.31 39.19
N TYR A 8 -34.05 -16.82 39.05
CA TYR A 8 -33.15 -16.56 37.91
C TYR A 8 -33.67 -17.09 36.56
N THR A 9 -34.77 -17.83 36.55
CA THR A 9 -35.33 -18.47 35.35
C THR A 9 -36.09 -17.48 34.45
N SER A 10 -36.63 -16.40 34.99
CA SER A 10 -37.41 -15.41 34.24
C SER A 10 -36.55 -14.25 33.71
N THR A 11 -35.61 -13.76 34.51
CA THR A 11 -34.71 -12.65 34.13
C THR A 11 -33.64 -13.07 33.12
N ALA A 12 -33.13 -14.30 33.21
CA ALA A 12 -32.17 -14.83 32.24
C ALA A 12 -32.80 -15.01 30.85
N SER A 13 -34.10 -15.34 30.77
CA SER A 13 -34.80 -15.52 29.50
C SER A 13 -34.92 -14.20 28.73
N TRP A 14 -35.34 -13.13 29.41
CA TRP A 14 -35.48 -11.81 28.82
C TRP A 14 -34.15 -11.21 28.35
N ALA A 15 -33.07 -11.42 29.12
CA ALA A 15 -31.73 -11.01 28.71
C ALA A 15 -31.26 -11.70 27.42
N MET A 16 -31.55 -13.00 27.27
CA MET A 16 -31.23 -13.75 26.05
C MET A 16 -32.02 -13.24 24.84
N PHE A 17 -33.31 -12.93 25.01
CA PHE A 17 -34.13 -12.35 23.94
C PHE A 17 -33.60 -10.98 23.49
N PHE A 18 -33.20 -10.12 24.43
CA PHE A 18 -32.57 -8.84 24.07
C PHE A 18 -31.22 -9.02 23.39
N ALA A 19 -30.39 -9.94 23.85
CA ALA A 19 -29.10 -10.21 23.22
C ALA A 19 -29.28 -10.65 21.75
N VAL A 20 -30.24 -11.55 21.50
CA VAL A 20 -30.59 -12.00 20.14
C VAL A 20 -31.17 -10.86 19.31
N PHE A 21 -32.03 -10.02 19.88
CA PHE A 21 -32.63 -8.88 19.18
C PHE A 21 -31.58 -7.82 18.83
N ILE A 22 -30.67 -7.52 19.74
CA ILE A 22 -29.53 -6.62 19.51
C ILE A 22 -28.62 -7.22 18.43
N ALA A 23 -28.27 -8.51 18.51
CA ALA A 23 -27.47 -9.18 17.49
C ALA A 23 -28.14 -9.15 16.11
N MET A 24 -29.45 -9.36 16.05
CA MET A 24 -30.25 -9.30 14.82
C MET A 24 -30.31 -7.87 14.27
N ALA A 25 -30.48 -6.86 15.11
CA ALA A 25 -30.49 -5.45 14.71
C ALA A 25 -29.12 -5.00 14.19
N LEU A 26 -28.04 -5.41 14.85
CA LEU A 26 -26.66 -5.19 14.39
C LEU A 26 -26.41 -5.90 13.05
N TYR A 27 -26.90 -7.11 12.88
CA TYR A 27 -26.79 -7.85 11.62
C TYR A 27 -27.61 -7.20 10.49
N ALA A 28 -28.83 -6.75 10.75
CA ALA A 28 -29.68 -6.08 9.76
C ALA A 28 -29.10 -4.71 9.36
N THR A 29 -28.52 -3.98 10.32
CA THR A 29 -27.86 -2.69 10.07
C THR A 29 -26.41 -2.82 9.64
N ARG A 30 -25.84 -4.03 9.50
CA ARG A 30 -24.43 -4.27 9.15
C ARG A 30 -23.95 -3.45 7.95
N LYS A 31 -24.78 -3.31 6.92
CA LYS A 31 -24.46 -2.57 5.69
C LYS A 31 -24.32 -1.05 5.93
N ARG A 32 -24.90 -0.53 7.01
CA ARG A 32 -24.79 0.88 7.42
C ARG A 32 -23.48 1.18 8.17
N TRP A 33 -22.76 0.13 8.59
CA TRP A 33 -21.50 0.22 9.34
C TRP A 33 -20.25 -0.16 8.53
N GLU A 34 -20.42 -0.66 7.30
CA GLU A 34 -19.34 -0.87 6.30
C GLU A 34 -18.37 0.33 6.14
N PRO A 35 -18.82 1.61 6.11
CA PRO A 35 -17.88 2.73 5.96
C PRO A 35 -17.06 3.01 7.22
N PHE A 36 -17.48 2.55 8.40
CA PHE A 36 -16.77 2.76 9.68
C PHE A 36 -15.83 1.61 10.04
N ALA A 37 -16.05 0.40 9.52
CA ALA A 37 -15.11 -0.72 9.64
C ALA A 37 -13.89 -0.59 8.71
N ARG A 38 -13.87 0.45 7.86
CA ARG A 38 -12.76 0.80 6.96
C ARG A 38 -11.74 1.73 7.60
N GLU A 39 -11.66 1.77 8.93
CA GLU A 39 -10.52 2.38 9.59
C GLU A 39 -9.48 1.30 9.92
N HIS A 40 -8.40 1.32 9.14
CA HIS A 40 -7.07 0.84 9.53
C HIS A 40 -6.96 -0.59 10.05
N ILE A 41 -6.92 -1.55 9.12
CA ILE A 41 -6.02 -2.69 9.31
C ILE A 41 -4.79 -2.41 8.44
N PRO A 42 -3.74 -1.70 8.94
CA PRO A 42 -2.44 -2.21 8.58
C PRO A 42 -2.42 -3.61 9.19
N LEU A 43 -1.81 -4.57 8.51
CA LEU A 43 -0.80 -5.41 9.14
C LEU A 43 -0.63 -6.74 8.38
N TYR A 44 0.61 -7.21 8.52
CA TYR A 44 1.11 -8.58 8.42
C TYR A 44 0.83 -9.35 7.13
N ASN A 45 1.64 -9.06 6.11
CA ASN A 45 2.21 -10.12 5.26
C ASN A 45 3.72 -9.85 5.05
N ARG A 46 4.45 -9.79 6.15
CA ARG A 46 5.90 -10.03 6.17
C ARG A 46 6.10 -11.16 7.15
N LEU A 47 6.18 -12.38 6.64
CA LEU A 47 6.89 -13.54 7.19
C LEU A 47 6.43 -14.79 6.43
N LEU A 48 7.34 -15.39 5.67
CA LEU A 48 7.70 -16.82 5.61
C LEU A 48 8.77 -16.97 4.49
N PRO A 49 9.58 -18.04 4.46
CA PRO A 49 10.69 -18.34 5.36
C PRO A 49 12.02 -18.48 4.57
N MET A 50 13.15 -18.56 5.29
CA MET A 50 14.43 -18.99 4.74
C MET A 50 14.27 -20.29 3.94
N THR A 51 14.67 -20.27 2.66
CA THR A 51 15.12 -21.48 1.97
C THR A 51 16.60 -21.33 1.63
N THR A 52 17.34 -22.25 2.23
CA THR A 52 18.77 -22.47 2.11
C THR A 52 19.13 -22.88 0.68
N HIS A 53 20.03 -22.13 0.04
CA HIS A 53 20.93 -22.69 -0.98
C HIS A 53 22.38 -22.49 -0.53
N LEU A 54 22.79 -23.29 0.45
CA LEU A 54 24.19 -23.66 0.61
C LEU A 54 24.48 -24.76 -0.41
N ARG A 55 25.07 -24.40 -1.56
CA ARG A 55 25.91 -25.31 -2.33
C ARG A 55 27.20 -24.61 -2.67
N GLY A 56 28.26 -24.99 -1.97
CA GLY A 56 29.58 -24.43 -2.12
C GLY A 56 30.18 -24.68 -3.51
N ARG A 57 31.02 -23.73 -3.94
CA ARG A 57 32.17 -24.02 -4.77
C ARG A 57 33.32 -23.11 -4.34
N ALA A 58 34.40 -23.78 -3.99
CA ALA A 58 35.65 -23.24 -3.48
C ALA A 58 36.39 -22.37 -4.52
N GLY A 59 37.20 -21.43 -4.00
CA GLY A 59 38.51 -21.15 -4.56
C GLY A 59 38.81 -19.68 -4.89
N ALA A 60 39.98 -19.23 -4.40
CA ALA A 60 40.71 -18.00 -4.71
C ALA A 60 40.13 -16.71 -4.10
N GLY A 61 40.83 -15.91 -3.30
CA GLY A 61 42.23 -15.85 -2.89
C GLY A 61 42.45 -14.47 -2.24
N TYR A 62 43.32 -14.38 -1.24
CA TYR A 62 44.06 -13.23 -0.69
C TYR A 62 43.67 -11.81 -1.16
N LEU A 63 43.43 -10.81 -0.30
CA LEU A 63 44.41 -10.13 0.55
C LEU A 63 43.75 -9.28 1.67
N PRO A 64 44.44 -9.04 2.82
CA PRO A 64 43.94 -8.23 3.92
C PRO A 64 44.17 -6.72 3.70
N GLY A 65 43.09 -5.94 3.67
CA GLY A 65 43.14 -4.48 3.70
C GLY A 65 43.32 -3.96 5.13
N SER A 66 44.49 -3.41 5.38
CA SER A 66 44.95 -2.76 6.61
C SER A 66 44.05 -1.62 7.07
N VAL A 67 43.73 -1.63 8.36
CA VAL A 67 43.23 -0.45 9.10
C VAL A 67 44.32 0.62 9.05
N THR A 68 44.03 1.77 8.45
CA THR A 68 44.89 2.95 8.56
C THR A 68 44.03 4.15 8.91
N THR A 69 44.01 4.46 10.21
CA THR A 69 43.73 5.77 10.76
C THR A 69 44.70 6.77 10.12
N GLY A 70 44.20 7.67 9.29
CA GLY A 70 44.96 8.73 8.65
C GLY A 70 44.14 10.01 8.62
N ALA A 71 44.68 11.04 9.27
CA ALA A 71 44.09 12.37 9.42
C ALA A 71 43.74 13.03 8.07
N LEU A 72 42.59 13.72 8.03
CA LEU A 72 42.18 14.52 6.88
C LEU A 72 42.99 15.83 6.83
N PRO A 73 43.66 16.17 5.72
CA PRO A 73 44.26 17.49 5.56
C PRO A 73 43.19 18.56 5.34
N LEU A 74 43.31 19.66 6.11
CA LEU A 74 42.48 20.85 6.05
C LEU A 74 42.79 21.62 4.75
N GLY A 75 42.01 21.43 3.69
CA GLY A 75 42.19 22.21 2.46
C GLY A 75 41.54 21.73 1.16
N THR A 76 40.74 20.66 1.16
CA THR A 76 40.11 20.18 -0.08
C THR A 76 38.71 20.80 -0.24
N LEU A 77 38.59 21.83 -1.09
CA LEU A 77 37.30 22.33 -1.55
C LEU A 77 36.62 21.24 -2.40
N LEU A 78 35.58 20.62 -1.85
CA LEU A 78 34.70 19.74 -2.62
C LEU A 78 33.98 20.59 -3.69
N PRO A 79 33.92 20.15 -4.96
CA PRO A 79 33.04 20.80 -5.91
C PRO A 79 31.60 20.71 -5.40
N ILE A 80 30.92 21.85 -5.27
CA ILE A 80 29.49 21.90 -4.96
C ILE A 80 28.79 21.22 -6.15
N SER A 81 28.36 19.97 -5.93
CA SER A 81 27.53 19.23 -6.87
C SER A 81 26.18 19.93 -6.96
N ASN A 82 25.94 20.68 -8.04
CA ASN A 82 24.65 21.28 -8.40
C ASN A 82 23.67 20.23 -8.93
N GLN A 83 23.68 19.01 -8.40
CA GLN A 83 22.67 18.02 -8.76
C GLN A 83 21.41 18.29 -7.92
N PRO A 84 20.25 18.63 -8.51
CA PRO A 84 19.01 18.61 -7.77
C PRO A 84 18.83 17.21 -7.15
N PRO A 85 18.26 17.09 -5.94
CA PRO A 85 18.08 15.79 -5.30
C PRO A 85 17.11 14.93 -6.11
N THR A 86 17.60 14.16 -7.08
CA THR A 86 16.86 13.12 -7.78
C THR A 86 17.14 11.78 -7.11
N SER A 87 16.60 11.61 -5.91
CA SER A 87 16.61 10.32 -5.23
C SER A 87 15.20 9.93 -4.83
N VAL A 88 14.29 9.85 -5.79
CA VAL A 88 13.10 9.00 -5.60
C VAL A 88 13.54 7.57 -5.87
N SER A 89 14.20 6.96 -4.89
CA SER A 89 14.48 5.53 -4.88
C SER A 89 13.18 4.80 -4.54
N HIS A 90 12.37 4.48 -5.54
CA HIS A 90 11.32 3.47 -5.43
C HIS A 90 11.66 2.29 -6.36
N ALA A 91 12.30 1.27 -5.81
CA ALA A 91 12.31 -0.08 -6.37
C ALA A 91 12.08 -1.03 -5.19
N PRO A 92 10.91 -1.69 -5.13
CA PRO A 92 10.84 -3.01 -5.74
C PRO A 92 9.48 -3.41 -6.36
N GLY A 93 9.45 -3.48 -7.69
CA GLY A 93 8.56 -4.33 -8.47
C GLY A 93 9.00 -4.26 -9.93
N THR A 94 9.21 -5.39 -10.60
CA THR A 94 9.62 -5.41 -12.02
C THR A 94 8.40 -5.36 -12.93
N PHE A 95 8.56 -4.88 -14.16
CA PHE A 95 7.48 -4.94 -15.16
C PHE A 95 6.94 -6.37 -15.35
N GLN A 96 7.79 -7.40 -15.20
CA GLN A 96 7.39 -8.80 -15.25
C GLN A 96 6.39 -9.15 -14.12
N GLN A 97 6.62 -8.64 -12.92
CA GLN A 97 5.72 -8.85 -11.78
C GLN A 97 4.41 -8.08 -11.95
N ASP A 98 4.48 -6.88 -12.53
CA ASP A 98 3.30 -6.05 -12.80
C ASP A 98 2.37 -6.73 -13.83
N VAL A 99 2.95 -7.28 -14.91
CA VAL A 99 2.21 -8.11 -15.88
C VAL A 99 1.60 -9.34 -15.20
N ALA A 100 2.39 -10.07 -14.40
CA ALA A 100 1.91 -11.26 -13.70
C ALA A 100 0.78 -10.97 -12.68
N SER A 101 0.71 -9.74 -12.17
CA SER A 101 -0.33 -9.29 -11.25
C SER A 101 -1.53 -8.62 -11.95
N GLY A 102 -1.56 -8.62 -13.29
CA GLY A 102 -2.68 -8.07 -14.06
C GLY A 102 -2.70 -6.55 -14.13
N LEU A 103 -1.56 -5.88 -13.90
CA LEU A 103 -1.41 -4.43 -14.00
C LEU A 103 -1.07 -3.97 -15.44
N THR A 104 -1.63 -4.65 -16.43
CA THR A 104 -1.44 -4.41 -17.85
C THR A 104 -2.80 -4.42 -18.57
N SER A 105 -2.95 -3.60 -19.59
CA SER A 105 -4.17 -3.49 -20.41
C SER A 105 -3.84 -3.14 -21.86
N ASP A 106 -4.84 -3.11 -22.73
CA ASP A 106 -4.66 -2.71 -24.13
C ASP A 106 -4.15 -1.26 -24.27
N THR A 107 -4.54 -0.37 -23.34
CA THR A 107 -4.09 1.04 -23.34
C THR A 107 -2.81 1.26 -22.53
N PHE A 108 -2.36 0.24 -21.82
CA PHE A 108 -1.18 0.27 -20.97
C PHE A 108 -0.46 -1.08 -21.04
N ASP A 109 0.26 -1.29 -22.14
CA ASP A 109 1.00 -2.51 -22.41
C ASP A 109 2.40 -2.46 -21.77
N LEU A 110 2.67 -3.41 -20.87
CA LEU A 110 3.97 -3.58 -20.22
C LEU A 110 4.85 -4.65 -20.88
N HIS A 111 4.32 -5.43 -21.84
CA HIS A 111 5.06 -6.49 -22.50
C HIS A 111 6.24 -5.95 -23.32
N SER A 112 6.12 -4.77 -23.93
CA SER A 112 7.24 -4.13 -24.62
C SER A 112 8.38 -3.76 -23.69
N ASN A 113 8.09 -3.30 -22.47
CA ASN A 113 9.10 -2.94 -21.48
C ASN A 113 9.84 -4.18 -20.99
N VAL A 114 9.09 -5.26 -20.74
CA VAL A 114 9.66 -6.58 -20.40
C VAL A 114 10.56 -7.10 -21.51
N ALA A 115 10.13 -7.02 -22.77
CA ALA A 115 10.89 -7.49 -23.92
C ALA A 115 12.19 -6.70 -24.15
N ASN A 116 12.17 -5.40 -23.87
CA ASN A 116 13.32 -4.52 -24.02
C ASN A 116 14.30 -4.57 -22.83
N GLY A 117 14.00 -5.37 -21.79
CA GLY A 117 14.83 -5.43 -20.58
C GLY A 117 14.89 -4.09 -19.84
N ASP A 118 13.77 -3.38 -19.77
CA ASP A 118 13.68 -2.08 -19.08
C ASP A 118 13.78 -2.27 -17.56
N ASP A 119 14.84 -1.71 -16.95
CA ASP A 119 15.12 -1.81 -15.51
C ASP A 119 14.34 -0.79 -14.65
N ARG A 120 13.50 0.06 -15.26
CA ARG A 120 12.69 1.02 -14.50
C ARG A 120 11.65 0.30 -13.64
N GLY A 121 11.43 0.78 -12.42
CA GLY A 121 10.49 0.18 -11.45
C GLY A 121 9.00 0.34 -11.81
N GLY A 122 8.68 1.09 -12.86
CA GLY A 122 7.31 1.32 -13.29
C GLY A 122 6.47 2.04 -12.23
N LEU A 123 5.31 1.48 -11.93
CA LEU A 123 4.36 2.01 -10.95
C LEU A 123 4.93 1.89 -9.51
N SER A 124 4.56 2.77 -8.58
CA SER A 124 5.03 2.63 -7.18
C SER A 124 4.26 1.52 -6.45
N ASP A 125 4.88 0.84 -5.49
CA ASP A 125 4.23 -0.23 -4.72
C ASP A 125 2.94 0.21 -4.03
N ASP A 126 2.93 1.43 -3.47
CA ASP A 126 1.75 1.99 -2.80
C ASP A 126 0.57 2.13 -3.79
N SER A 127 0.85 2.63 -4.99
CA SER A 127 -0.18 2.79 -6.02
C SER A 127 -0.62 1.46 -6.62
N LYS A 128 0.29 0.48 -6.78
CA LYS A 128 -0.04 -0.91 -7.16
C LYS A 128 -1.01 -1.53 -6.16
N ALA A 129 -0.71 -1.41 -4.86
CA ALA A 129 -1.54 -1.97 -3.81
C ALA A 129 -2.94 -1.33 -3.78
N GLU A 130 -3.04 0.00 -3.93
CA GLU A 130 -4.33 0.68 -3.96
C GLU A 130 -5.15 0.31 -5.21
N ILE A 131 -4.53 0.25 -6.39
CA ILE A 131 -5.18 -0.16 -7.64
C ILE A 131 -5.68 -1.61 -7.55
N GLN A 132 -4.86 -2.55 -7.07
CA GLN A 132 -5.29 -3.92 -6.84
C GLN A 132 -6.41 -4.03 -5.80
N GLY A 133 -6.42 -3.16 -4.79
CA GLY A 133 -7.52 -3.01 -3.85
C GLY A 133 -8.82 -2.63 -4.56
N ILE A 134 -8.76 -1.60 -5.41
CA ILE A 134 -9.89 -1.14 -6.21
C ILE A 134 -10.42 -2.25 -7.15
N MET A 135 -9.54 -2.95 -7.85
CA MET A 135 -9.92 -4.05 -8.75
C MET A 135 -10.69 -5.14 -8.00
N ARG A 136 -10.23 -5.53 -6.80
CA ARG A 136 -10.89 -6.54 -5.98
C ARG A 136 -12.21 -6.06 -5.38
N GLU A 137 -12.27 -4.80 -4.96
CA GLU A 137 -13.44 -4.24 -4.27
C GLU A 137 -14.59 -3.95 -5.24
N MET A 138 -14.29 -3.36 -6.39
CA MET A 138 -15.29 -2.90 -7.36
C MET A 138 -15.49 -3.89 -8.52
N HIS A 139 -14.71 -4.98 -8.57
CA HIS A 139 -14.73 -5.97 -9.65
C HIS A 139 -14.52 -5.35 -11.04
N VAL A 140 -13.65 -4.35 -11.12
CA VAL A 140 -13.33 -3.62 -12.35
C VAL A 140 -11.96 -4.01 -12.90
N GLY A 141 -11.75 -3.77 -14.19
CA GLY A 141 -10.46 -3.98 -14.86
C GLY A 141 -9.38 -2.98 -14.44
N PHE A 142 -8.14 -3.21 -14.87
CA PHE A 142 -6.99 -2.37 -14.52
C PHE A 142 -7.16 -0.90 -14.93
N ASP A 143 -7.64 -0.62 -16.14
CA ASP A 143 -7.77 0.75 -16.64
C ASP A 143 -8.79 1.57 -15.84
N GLU A 144 -9.93 0.97 -15.52
CA GLU A 144 -10.96 1.59 -14.70
C GLU A 144 -10.47 1.78 -13.26
N ALA A 145 -9.80 0.78 -12.70
CA ALA A 145 -9.20 0.88 -11.37
C ALA A 145 -8.16 2.01 -11.28
N ARG A 146 -7.30 2.14 -12.29
CA ARG A 146 -6.30 3.20 -12.40
C ARG A 146 -6.95 4.58 -12.51
N SER A 147 -7.99 4.73 -13.32
CA SER A 147 -8.77 5.98 -13.44
C SER A 147 -9.35 6.41 -12.09
N LEU A 148 -9.98 5.47 -11.38
CA LEU A 148 -10.58 5.72 -10.06
C LEU A 148 -9.51 6.05 -9.01
N TYR A 149 -8.37 5.37 -9.04
CA TYR A 149 -7.22 5.71 -8.20
C TYR A 149 -6.75 7.15 -8.46
N THR A 150 -6.50 7.52 -9.72
CA THR A 150 -6.04 8.87 -10.08
C THR A 150 -7.07 9.93 -9.67
N SER A 151 -8.36 9.67 -9.87
CA SER A 151 -9.42 10.59 -9.42
C SER A 151 -9.41 10.78 -7.90
N ARG A 152 -9.23 9.71 -7.12
CA ARG A 152 -9.10 9.79 -5.65
C ARG A 152 -7.87 10.59 -5.23
N VAL A 153 -6.73 10.38 -5.89
CA VAL A 153 -5.49 11.12 -5.61
C VAL A 153 -5.66 12.61 -5.95
N MET A 154 -6.30 12.93 -7.06
CA MET A 154 -6.63 14.32 -7.43
C MET A 154 -7.51 14.97 -6.37
N ASP A 155 -8.59 14.31 -5.97
CA ASP A 155 -9.52 14.81 -4.97
C ASP A 155 -8.84 15.05 -3.60
N ARG A 156 -8.04 14.07 -3.14
CA ARG A 156 -7.23 14.20 -1.90
C ARG A 156 -6.26 15.38 -1.95
N ASN A 157 -5.73 15.70 -3.13
CA ASN A 157 -4.81 16.82 -3.35
C ASN A 157 -5.52 18.15 -3.67
N GLY A 158 -6.84 18.21 -3.50
CA GLY A 158 -7.60 19.44 -3.74
C GLY A 158 -7.73 19.80 -5.21
N ILE A 159 -7.72 18.81 -6.10
CA ILE A 159 -7.98 18.97 -7.54
C ILE A 159 -9.40 18.46 -7.83
N GLY A 160 -10.19 19.27 -8.53
CA GLY A 160 -11.55 18.95 -8.93
C GLY A 160 -11.61 17.93 -10.08
N PRO A 161 -12.79 17.36 -10.36
CA PRO A 161 -12.99 16.43 -11.49
C PRO A 161 -12.72 17.05 -12.87
N ASP A 162 -12.76 18.38 -12.95
CA ASP A 162 -12.43 19.20 -14.11
C ASP A 162 -10.92 19.44 -14.26
N GLY A 163 -10.09 18.85 -13.39
CA GLY A 163 -8.64 19.02 -13.35
C GLY A 163 -8.18 20.35 -12.78
N ARG A 164 -9.10 21.18 -12.27
CA ARG A 164 -8.76 22.51 -11.71
C ARG A 164 -8.48 22.40 -10.21
N PRO A 165 -7.54 23.18 -9.67
CA PRO A 165 -7.41 23.32 -8.22
C PRO A 165 -8.73 23.80 -7.60
N ARG A 166 -9.11 23.24 -6.46
CA ARG A 166 -10.27 23.65 -5.65
C ARG A 166 -9.97 24.86 -4.77
N ASP A 167 -8.78 25.43 -4.88
CA ASP A 167 -8.39 26.63 -4.16
C ASP A 167 -9.17 27.84 -4.67
N SER A 168 -9.86 28.51 -3.76
CA SER A 168 -10.56 29.78 -3.99
C SER A 168 -9.68 30.91 -4.56
N ARG A 169 -8.35 30.81 -4.39
CA ARG A 169 -7.38 31.79 -4.89
C ARG A 169 -6.73 31.37 -6.21
N ALA A 170 -7.12 30.24 -6.80
CA ALA A 170 -6.59 29.82 -8.08
C ALA A 170 -7.01 30.79 -9.19
N VAL A 171 -6.01 31.32 -9.92
CA VAL A 171 -6.22 32.18 -11.08
C VAL A 171 -5.97 31.36 -12.35
N PHE A 172 -6.90 31.43 -13.30
CA PHE A 172 -6.82 30.75 -14.58
C PHE A 172 -6.66 31.77 -15.71
N PHE A 173 -5.84 31.44 -16.71
CA PHE A 173 -5.64 32.24 -17.91
C PHE A 173 -6.21 31.44 -19.10
N SER A 174 -7.08 32.07 -19.89
CA SER A 174 -7.71 31.49 -21.09
C SER A 174 -7.46 32.36 -22.31
#